data_AF-A2DDP9-F1
#
_entry.id   AF-A2DDP9-F1
#
_cell.length_a   1.000
_cell.length_b   1.000
_cell.length_c   1.000
_cell.angle_alpha   90.00
_cell.angle_beta   90.00
_cell.angle_gamma   90.00
#
_symmetry.space_group_name_H-M   'P 1'
#
loop_
_entity.id
_entity.type
_entity.pdbx_description
1 polymer ?
#
loop_
_entity_poly.entity_id
_entity_poly.type
_entity_poly.pdbx_seq_one_letter_code
_entity_poly.pdbx_strand_id
1 'polypeptide(L)'
;MTKTSILSAVFVDNMRVHILTDHDVKIINYTNGKSLAAYTIDGYKKIAVIPNSNILVCIPKDDKKKFVNFYDTSTSSIIQTLETPDSVLNIVVKANHFIVCTSRKLIVYRIFDFEQIQSFDIDFSHDKLFDCPKDSSIEYIAYADVTKGVLTIANYLTGSPLNNIHVFKAEINYVQFSQSGRLIAILGENVNLLRVYSFPKFEEIATAYVYLTDQSINSLTFNATETTIIITTSKNFITVVDFNKKATDEFVTKFDLIHKPIYATFDIYSNCLYSISQDGRGFKVDAENVAHAALYKEAYVIQDK
;
A
#
# COMPACT_ATOMS: atom_id res chain seq x y z
N MET A 1 -21.17 20.44 -8.96
CA MET A 1 -19.79 19.93 -9.08
C MET A 1 -19.82 18.45 -8.77
N THR A 2 -19.48 17.60 -9.73
CA THR A 2 -19.30 16.16 -9.50
C THR A 2 -18.16 15.96 -8.51
N LYS A 3 -18.40 15.17 -7.47
CA LYS A 3 -17.42 14.94 -6.40
C LYS A 3 -16.30 14.05 -6.97
N THR A 4 -15.10 14.60 -7.16
CA THR A 4 -13.93 13.82 -7.60
C THR A 4 -13.63 12.75 -6.57
N SER A 5 -13.67 11.48 -6.98
CA SER A 5 -13.26 10.36 -6.13
C SER A 5 -11.78 10.08 -6.33
N ILE A 6 -11.03 9.95 -5.25
CA ILE A 6 -9.68 9.39 -5.31
C ILE A 6 -9.81 7.88 -5.49
N LEU A 7 -9.07 7.35 -6.47
CA LEU A 7 -9.02 5.93 -6.79
C LEU A 7 -7.78 5.26 -6.18
N SER A 8 -6.64 5.96 -6.19
CA SER A 8 -5.36 5.46 -5.68
C SER A 8 -4.47 6.61 -5.22
N ALA A 9 -3.64 6.35 -4.20
CA ALA A 9 -2.62 7.29 -3.73
C ALA A 9 -1.30 6.55 -3.52
N VAL A 10 -0.19 7.12 -4.01
CA VAL A 10 1.15 6.54 -3.91
C VAL A 10 2.09 7.58 -3.32
N PHE A 11 2.62 7.30 -2.14
CA PHE A 11 3.65 8.11 -1.51
C PHE A 11 5.01 7.71 -2.09
N VAL A 12 5.64 8.65 -2.79
CA VAL A 12 6.87 8.41 -3.54
C VAL A 12 8.10 8.71 -2.69
N ASP A 13 8.02 9.75 -1.87
CA ASP A 13 9.07 10.15 -0.92
C ASP A 13 8.45 10.87 0.28
N ASN A 14 9.30 11.50 1.09
CA ASN A 14 8.93 12.19 2.33
C ASN A 14 8.08 13.46 2.16
N MET A 15 7.77 13.87 0.93
CA MET A 15 6.94 15.05 0.70
C MET A 15 5.92 14.87 -0.40
N ARG A 16 6.14 13.94 -1.34
CA ARG A 16 5.31 13.81 -2.55
C ARG A 16 4.37 12.63 -2.48
N VAL A 17 3.12 12.89 -2.79
CA VAL A 17 2.09 11.88 -3.07
C VAL A 17 1.56 12.06 -4.49
N HIS A 18 1.41 10.97 -5.20
CA HIS A 18 0.74 10.90 -6.49
C HIS A 18 -0.68 10.40 -6.26
N ILE A 19 -1.67 11.17 -6.66
CA ILE A 19 -3.08 10.90 -6.42
C ILE A 19 -3.78 10.71 -7.75
N LEU A 20 -4.29 9.49 -7.97
CA LEU A 20 -5.13 9.16 -9.12
C LEU A 20 -6.61 9.47 -8.77
N THR A 21 -7.24 10.28 -9.61
CA THR A 21 -8.68 10.53 -9.66
C THR A 21 -9.30 9.75 -10.83
N ASP A 22 -10.58 9.97 -11.11
CA ASP A 22 -11.23 9.42 -12.30
C ASP A 22 -10.65 9.95 -13.63
N HIS A 23 -10.04 11.14 -13.66
CA HIS A 23 -9.63 11.79 -14.92
C HIS A 23 -8.19 12.30 -14.95
N ASP A 24 -7.48 12.24 -13.83
CA ASP A 24 -6.21 12.91 -13.67
C ASP A 24 -5.34 12.28 -12.58
N VAL A 25 -4.03 12.53 -12.69
CA VAL A 25 -3.05 12.25 -11.63
C VAL A 25 -2.48 13.57 -11.16
N LYS A 26 -2.61 13.83 -9.85
CA LYS A 26 -2.06 15.02 -9.19
C LYS A 26 -0.87 14.66 -8.34
N ILE A 27 0.24 15.37 -8.50
CA ILE A 27 1.41 15.30 -7.62
C ILE A 27 1.28 16.43 -6.60
N ILE A 28 1.25 16.09 -5.32
CA ILE A 28 1.01 17.04 -4.25
C ILE A 28 2.10 16.91 -3.21
N ASN A 29 2.53 18.05 -2.67
CA ASN A 29 3.26 18.08 -1.43
C ASN A 29 2.28 17.83 -0.26
N TYR A 30 2.25 16.61 0.29
CA TYR A 30 1.25 16.25 1.30
C TYR A 30 1.47 16.94 2.65
N THR A 31 2.63 17.57 2.86
CA THR A 31 2.92 18.27 4.13
C THR A 31 2.21 19.63 4.22
N ASN A 32 1.95 20.26 3.08
CA ASN A 32 1.35 21.60 2.98
C ASN A 32 0.20 21.71 1.96
N GLY A 33 -0.16 20.60 1.30
CA GLY A 33 -1.24 20.55 0.30
C GLY A 33 -0.92 21.22 -1.03
N LYS A 34 0.30 21.72 -1.26
CA LYS A 34 0.66 22.42 -2.49
C LYS A 34 0.69 21.45 -3.68
N SER A 35 -0.08 21.75 -4.71
CA SER A 35 0.03 21.06 -6.00
C SER A 35 1.39 21.31 -6.63
N LEU A 36 2.05 20.24 -7.07
CA LEU A 36 3.36 20.25 -7.72
C LEU A 36 3.24 20.02 -9.23
N ALA A 37 2.32 19.14 -9.64
CA ALA A 37 2.01 18.86 -11.03
C ALA A 37 0.62 18.19 -11.16
N ALA A 38 0.06 18.22 -12.37
CA ALA A 38 -1.16 17.48 -12.70
C ALA A 38 -1.10 17.00 -14.16
N TYR A 39 -1.62 15.81 -14.41
CA TYR A 39 -1.65 15.20 -15.74
C TYR A 39 -3.03 14.61 -16.00
N THR A 40 -3.59 14.83 -17.19
CA THR A 40 -4.84 14.19 -17.59
C THR A 40 -4.59 12.74 -17.95
N ILE A 41 -5.22 11.83 -17.20
CA ILE A 41 -5.11 10.39 -17.40
C ILE A 41 -6.39 9.73 -16.90
N ASP A 42 -7.11 9.05 -17.80
CA ASP A 42 -8.42 8.44 -17.54
C ASP A 42 -8.38 6.93 -17.83
N GLY A 43 -9.31 6.18 -17.26
CA GLY A 43 -9.51 4.77 -17.54
C GLY A 43 -8.71 3.83 -16.66
N TYR A 44 -8.12 4.32 -15.56
CA TYR A 44 -7.29 3.54 -14.64
C TYR A 44 -7.88 3.52 -13.23
N LYS A 45 -7.68 2.42 -12.49
CA LYS A 45 -8.10 2.29 -11.08
C LYS A 45 -6.94 2.45 -10.10
N LYS A 46 -5.71 2.21 -10.55
CA LYS A 46 -4.52 2.20 -9.71
C LYS A 46 -3.29 2.64 -10.49
N ILE A 47 -2.37 3.29 -9.79
CA ILE A 47 -1.05 3.65 -10.30
C ILE A 47 0.04 3.13 -9.37
N ALA A 48 1.22 2.90 -9.93
CA ALA A 48 2.49 2.84 -9.23
C ALA A 48 3.47 3.80 -9.90
N VAL A 49 4.55 4.15 -9.20
CA VAL A 49 5.57 5.09 -9.70
C VAL A 49 6.89 4.35 -9.81
N ILE A 50 7.54 4.43 -10.97
CA ILE A 50 8.93 3.98 -11.09
C ILE A 50 9.83 4.99 -10.36
N PRO A 51 10.57 4.58 -9.31
CA PRO A 51 11.38 5.49 -8.51
C PRO A 51 12.34 6.32 -9.37
N ASN A 52 12.49 7.60 -9.02
CA ASN A 52 13.40 8.54 -9.71
C ASN A 52 13.14 8.70 -11.22
N SER A 53 11.91 8.46 -11.67
CA SER A 53 11.52 8.61 -13.08
C SER A 53 10.22 9.41 -13.22
N ASN A 54 9.90 9.79 -14.46
CA ASN A 54 8.61 10.38 -14.85
C ASN A 54 7.61 9.31 -15.32
N ILE A 55 7.84 8.04 -14.99
CA ILE A 55 7.04 6.93 -15.51
C ILE A 55 6.07 6.45 -14.43
N LEU A 56 4.78 6.49 -14.78
CA LEU A 56 3.71 5.84 -14.03
C LEU A 56 3.44 4.46 -14.64
N VAL A 57 3.13 3.50 -13.78
CA VAL A 57 2.55 2.23 -14.23
C VAL A 57 1.08 2.22 -13.84
N CYS A 58 0.21 2.08 -14.84
CA CYS A 58 -1.22 2.33 -14.71
C CYS A 58 -2.00 1.03 -14.96
N ILE A 59 -2.88 0.68 -14.00
CA ILE A 59 -3.75 -0.50 -14.07
C ILE A 59 -5.16 -0.05 -14.50
N PRO A 60 -5.71 -0.60 -15.60
CA PRO A 60 -7.01 -0.19 -16.11
C PRO A 60 -8.16 -0.38 -15.10
N LYS A 61 -9.17 0.49 -15.17
CA LYS A 61 -10.37 0.44 -14.32
C LYS A 61 -11.29 -0.74 -14.65
N ASP A 62 -11.32 -1.16 -15.91
CA ASP A 62 -12.06 -2.34 -16.34
C ASP A 62 -11.29 -3.60 -15.98
N ASP A 63 -11.80 -4.36 -15.00
CA ASP A 63 -11.21 -5.60 -14.51
C ASP A 63 -11.10 -6.70 -15.59
N LYS A 64 -11.79 -6.56 -16.74
CA LYS A 64 -11.63 -7.50 -17.87
C LYS A 64 -10.38 -7.23 -18.70
N LYS A 65 -9.79 -6.03 -18.58
CA LYS A 65 -8.56 -5.67 -19.29
C LYS A 65 -7.37 -6.37 -18.62
N LYS A 66 -6.55 -6.99 -19.45
CA LYS A 66 -5.42 -7.82 -19.01
C LYS A 66 -4.10 -7.17 -19.41
N PHE A 67 -3.96 -5.87 -19.19
CA PHE A 67 -2.72 -5.18 -19.50
C PHE A 67 -2.37 -4.14 -18.43
N VAL A 68 -1.11 -3.72 -18.42
CA VAL A 68 -0.63 -2.54 -17.71
C VAL A 68 -0.01 -1.57 -18.71
N ASN A 69 -0.21 -0.27 -18.48
CA ASN A 69 0.39 0.77 -19.31
C ASN A 69 1.50 1.48 -18.56
N PHE A 70 2.61 1.71 -19.24
CA PHE A 70 3.71 2.56 -18.77
C PHE A 70 3.52 3.93 -19.42
N TYR A 71 3.24 4.94 -18.61
CA TYR A 71 2.89 6.28 -19.04
C TYR A 71 3.98 7.26 -18.64
N ASP A 72 4.53 7.98 -19.62
CA ASP A 72 5.50 9.05 -19.39
C ASP A 72 4.76 10.35 -19.10
N THR A 73 4.93 10.90 -17.89
CA THR A 73 4.31 12.16 -17.49
C THR A 73 4.97 13.38 -18.12
N SER A 74 6.20 13.26 -18.64
CA SER A 74 6.89 14.37 -19.31
C SER A 74 6.39 14.59 -20.73
N THR A 75 6.10 13.51 -21.47
CA THR A 75 5.55 13.57 -22.83
C THR A 75 4.03 13.39 -22.87
N SER A 76 3.43 13.06 -21.72
CA SER A 76 1.99 12.76 -21.59
C SER A 76 1.51 11.64 -22.53
N SER A 77 2.32 10.58 -22.68
CA SER A 77 2.07 9.49 -23.63
C SER A 77 2.33 8.11 -23.02
N ILE A 78 1.64 7.10 -23.55
CA ILE A 78 1.94 5.70 -23.25
C ILE A 78 3.23 5.32 -23.96
N ILE A 79 4.23 4.87 -23.20
CA ILE A 79 5.51 4.34 -23.69
C ILE A 79 5.34 2.90 -24.15
N GLN A 80 4.69 2.08 -23.30
CA GLN A 80 4.56 0.65 -23.48
C GLN A 80 3.24 0.15 -22.90
N THR A 81 2.63 -0.81 -23.58
CA THR A 81 1.54 -1.64 -23.06
C THR A 81 2.06 -3.06 -22.87
N LEU A 82 1.94 -3.58 -21.67
CA LEU A 82 2.32 -4.96 -21.35
C LEU A 82 1.05 -5.78 -21.16
N GLU A 83 0.82 -6.71 -22.09
CA GLU A 83 -0.24 -7.70 -21.97
C GLU A 83 0.12 -8.75 -20.91
N THR A 84 -0.89 -9.22 -20.20
CA THR A 84 -0.79 -10.16 -19.08
C THR A 84 -1.79 -11.30 -19.28
N PRO A 85 -1.55 -12.49 -18.72
CA PRO A 85 -2.43 -13.64 -18.95
C PRO A 85 -3.83 -13.46 -18.32
N ASP A 86 -3.95 -12.61 -17.30
CA ASP A 86 -5.12 -12.50 -16.43
C ASP A 86 -5.34 -11.06 -15.96
N SER A 87 -6.50 -10.80 -15.37
CA SER A 87 -6.85 -9.49 -14.82
C SER A 87 -5.84 -9.03 -13.78
N VAL A 88 -5.33 -7.81 -13.94
CA VAL A 88 -4.31 -7.25 -13.05
C VAL A 88 -4.99 -6.70 -11.78
N LEU A 89 -4.56 -7.24 -10.65
CA LEU A 89 -5.01 -6.84 -9.31
C LEU A 89 -4.11 -5.75 -8.74
N ASN A 90 -2.79 -5.92 -8.87
CA ASN A 90 -1.82 -4.98 -8.31
C ASN A 90 -0.53 -4.94 -9.14
N ILE A 91 0.30 -3.94 -8.85
CA ILE A 91 1.68 -3.90 -9.30
C ILE A 91 2.56 -3.32 -8.19
N VAL A 92 3.71 -3.94 -7.96
CA VAL A 92 4.77 -3.38 -7.13
C VAL A 92 5.97 -3.07 -8.01
N VAL A 93 6.53 -1.88 -7.84
CA VAL A 93 7.65 -1.40 -8.63
C VAL A 93 8.87 -1.25 -7.74
N LYS A 94 9.98 -1.85 -8.15
CA LYS A 94 11.31 -1.75 -7.53
C LYS A 94 12.26 -0.98 -8.46
N ALA A 95 13.52 -0.83 -8.07
CA ALA A 95 14.49 -0.08 -8.87
C ALA A 95 14.76 -0.68 -10.27
N ASN A 96 14.87 -2.02 -10.35
CA ASN A 96 15.23 -2.73 -11.60
C ASN A 96 14.14 -3.70 -12.08
N HIS A 97 13.14 -3.94 -11.26
CA HIS A 97 12.12 -4.96 -11.48
C HIS A 97 10.74 -4.39 -11.16
N PHE A 98 9.71 -4.93 -11.80
CA PHE A 98 8.35 -4.74 -11.34
C PHE A 98 7.66 -6.10 -11.27
N ILE A 99 6.71 -6.21 -10.36
CA ILE A 99 5.99 -7.43 -10.07
C ILE A 99 4.52 -7.17 -10.34
N VAL A 100 3.99 -7.81 -11.37
CA VAL A 100 2.58 -7.76 -11.74
C VAL A 100 1.86 -8.87 -10.98
N CYS A 101 0.83 -8.49 -10.23
CA CYS A 101 -0.06 -9.43 -9.58
C CYS A 101 -1.35 -9.53 -10.37
N THR A 102 -1.62 -10.71 -10.87
CA THR A 102 -2.92 -11.10 -11.43
C THR A 102 -3.69 -11.94 -10.42
N SER A 103 -4.91 -12.35 -10.76
CA SER A 103 -5.68 -13.29 -9.92
C SER A 103 -5.04 -14.67 -9.79
N ARG A 104 -4.16 -15.07 -10.71
CA ARG A 104 -3.57 -16.41 -10.75
C ARG A 104 -2.05 -16.46 -10.71
N LYS A 105 -1.38 -15.33 -10.92
CA LYS A 105 0.09 -15.27 -10.99
C LYS A 105 0.67 -14.02 -10.37
N LEU A 106 1.82 -14.17 -9.72
CA LEU A 106 2.78 -13.10 -9.51
C LEU A 106 3.85 -13.22 -10.60
N ILE A 107 4.03 -12.19 -11.41
CA ILE A 107 4.96 -12.22 -12.55
C ILE A 107 5.99 -11.11 -12.38
N VAL A 108 7.25 -11.49 -12.41
CA VAL A 108 8.39 -10.57 -12.23
C VAL A 108 8.97 -10.24 -13.58
N TYR A 109 9.12 -8.95 -13.86
CA TYR A 109 9.69 -8.43 -15.09
C TYR A 109 10.87 -7.50 -14.80
N ARG A 110 11.82 -7.43 -15.73
CA ARG A 110 12.84 -6.37 -15.74
C ARG A 110 12.24 -5.08 -16.27
N ILE A 111 12.56 -3.94 -15.65
CA ILE A 111 12.00 -2.64 -16.04
C ILE A 111 12.48 -2.19 -17.42
N PHE A 112 13.75 -2.44 -17.77
CA PHE A 112 14.37 -1.81 -18.94
C PHE A 112 13.96 -2.43 -20.29
N ASP A 113 13.62 -3.73 -20.30
CA ASP A 113 13.26 -4.46 -21.52
C ASP A 113 11.96 -5.27 -21.39
N PHE A 114 11.30 -5.21 -20.24
CA PHE A 114 10.05 -5.93 -19.96
C PHE A 114 10.19 -7.45 -20.11
N GLU A 115 11.40 -8.00 -20.02
CA GLU A 115 11.58 -9.45 -20.05
C GLU A 115 11.05 -10.06 -18.75
N GLN A 116 10.22 -11.10 -18.89
CA GLN A 116 9.77 -11.89 -17.75
C GLN A 116 10.93 -12.71 -17.18
N ILE A 117 11.22 -12.51 -15.90
CA ILE A 117 12.27 -13.23 -15.17
C ILE A 117 11.69 -14.49 -14.52
N GLN A 118 10.55 -14.33 -13.85
CA GLN A 118 9.98 -15.38 -13.01
C GLN A 118 8.46 -15.25 -12.92
N SER A 119 7.78 -16.36 -12.60
CA SER A 119 6.37 -16.36 -12.24
C SER A 119 6.05 -17.36 -11.13
N PHE A 120 5.11 -17.00 -10.26
CA PHE A 120 4.58 -17.84 -9.19
C PHE A 120 3.10 -18.05 -9.43
N ASP A 121 2.64 -19.30 -9.33
CA ASP A 121 1.21 -19.59 -9.35
C ASP A 121 0.62 -19.26 -7.96
N ILE A 122 -0.50 -18.54 -7.96
CA ILE A 122 -1.23 -18.08 -6.77
C ILE A 122 -2.73 -18.21 -7.04
N ASP A 123 -3.56 -18.05 -6.01
CA ASP A 123 -5.01 -17.92 -6.14
C ASP A 123 -5.50 -16.75 -5.30
N PHE A 124 -5.48 -15.55 -5.89
CA PHE A 124 -5.81 -14.32 -5.19
C PHE A 124 -7.19 -13.81 -5.55
N SER A 125 -7.96 -13.48 -4.51
CA SER A 125 -9.23 -12.78 -4.63
C SER A 125 -9.08 -11.26 -4.69
N HIS A 126 -7.96 -10.70 -4.19
CA HIS A 126 -7.72 -9.25 -4.16
C HIS A 126 -6.22 -8.86 -4.07
N ASP A 127 -5.96 -7.56 -4.15
CA ASP A 127 -4.64 -6.95 -4.41
C ASP A 127 -3.70 -6.82 -3.19
N LYS A 128 -4.13 -7.28 -2.01
CA LYS A 128 -3.47 -7.04 -0.70
C LYS A 128 -2.82 -8.31 -0.11
N LEU A 129 -2.82 -9.39 -0.88
CA LEU A 129 -2.35 -10.70 -0.44
C LEU A 129 -0.87 -10.92 -0.69
N PHE A 130 -0.14 -9.91 -1.16
CA PHE A 130 1.31 -9.96 -1.29
C PHE A 130 1.92 -8.59 -1.06
N ASP A 131 3.20 -8.59 -0.70
CA ASP A 131 4.02 -7.40 -0.72
C ASP A 131 5.51 -7.76 -0.89
N CYS A 132 6.31 -6.76 -1.21
CA CYS A 132 7.77 -6.86 -1.26
C CYS A 132 8.42 -5.64 -0.59
N PRO A 133 9.56 -5.81 0.09
CA PRO A 133 10.26 -4.69 0.70
C PRO A 133 10.59 -3.61 -0.32
N LYS A 134 10.49 -2.34 0.09
CA LYS A 134 10.83 -1.20 -0.78
C LYS A 134 12.33 -1.10 -1.05
N ASP A 135 13.16 -1.57 -0.12
CA ASP A 135 14.61 -1.68 -0.30
C ASP A 135 14.94 -2.55 -1.53
N SER A 136 15.67 -1.98 -2.48
CA SER A 136 16.03 -2.65 -3.74
C SER A 136 17.06 -3.76 -3.55
N SER A 137 17.79 -3.78 -2.44
CA SER A 137 18.74 -4.85 -2.09
C SER A 137 18.04 -6.12 -1.59
N ILE A 138 16.76 -6.05 -1.24
CA ILE A 138 16.01 -7.17 -0.70
C ILE A 138 15.15 -7.80 -1.81
N GLU A 139 15.51 -9.01 -2.20
CA GLU A 139 14.91 -9.73 -3.34
C GLU A 139 13.81 -10.70 -2.93
N TYR A 140 13.14 -10.43 -1.81
CA TYR A 140 12.07 -11.28 -1.29
C TYR A 140 10.68 -10.73 -1.61
N ILE A 141 9.76 -11.66 -1.80
CA ILE A 141 8.33 -11.42 -1.87
C ILE A 141 7.65 -12.27 -0.82
N ALA A 142 6.63 -11.72 -0.17
CA ALA A 142 5.74 -12.46 0.72
C ALA A 142 4.35 -12.46 0.12
N TYR A 143 3.70 -13.61 0.12
CA TYR A 143 2.36 -13.76 -0.41
C TYR A 143 1.54 -14.81 0.35
N ALA A 144 0.22 -14.62 0.41
CA ALA A 144 -0.68 -15.62 0.97
C ALA A 144 -0.65 -16.88 0.09
N ASP A 145 -0.45 -18.03 0.69
CA ASP A 145 -0.47 -19.31 -0.02
C ASP A 145 -1.92 -19.74 -0.33
N VAL A 146 -2.08 -20.68 -1.27
CA VAL A 146 -3.37 -21.36 -1.49
C VAL A 146 -3.85 -22.12 -0.25
N THR A 147 -2.91 -22.51 0.61
CA THR A 147 -3.19 -23.09 1.92
C THR A 147 -3.64 -21.99 2.88
N LYS A 148 -4.87 -22.12 3.41
CA LYS A 148 -5.46 -21.12 4.31
C LYS A 148 -4.53 -20.74 5.46
N GLY A 149 -4.32 -19.44 5.64
CA GLY A 149 -3.57 -18.88 6.76
C GLY A 149 -2.06 -19.08 6.68
N VAL A 150 -1.55 -19.62 5.57
CA VAL A 150 -0.12 -19.77 5.32
C VAL A 150 0.39 -18.58 4.53
N LEU A 151 1.51 -18.01 4.98
CA LEU A 151 2.29 -17.03 4.25
C LEU A 151 3.51 -17.72 3.64
N THR A 152 3.67 -17.60 2.32
CA THR A 152 4.84 -18.06 1.59
C THR A 152 5.78 -16.91 1.33
N ILE A 153 7.08 -17.14 1.53
CA ILE A 153 8.13 -16.17 1.24
C ILE A 153 9.15 -16.80 0.32
N ALA A 154 9.46 -16.11 -0.77
CA ALA A 154 10.36 -16.59 -1.81
C ALA A 154 11.31 -15.50 -2.25
N ASN A 155 12.48 -15.88 -2.76
CA ASN A 155 13.30 -14.97 -3.56
C ASN A 155 12.62 -14.81 -4.94
N TYR A 156 12.17 -13.60 -5.26
CA TYR A 156 11.34 -13.39 -6.46
C TYR A 156 12.12 -13.48 -7.78
N LEU A 157 13.46 -13.41 -7.74
CA LEU A 157 14.30 -13.56 -8.94
C LEU A 157 14.60 -15.01 -9.27
N THR A 158 14.88 -15.82 -8.25
CA THR A 158 15.23 -17.25 -8.44
C THR A 158 14.02 -18.17 -8.37
N GLY A 159 12.90 -17.70 -7.80
CA GLY A 159 11.74 -18.54 -7.49
C GLY A 159 11.90 -19.45 -6.28
N SER A 160 13.06 -19.42 -5.61
CA SER A 160 13.35 -20.33 -4.51
C SER A 160 12.51 -19.95 -3.28
N PRO A 161 11.66 -20.84 -2.75
CA PRO A 161 10.95 -20.58 -1.51
C PRO A 161 11.96 -20.56 -0.36
N LEU A 162 11.84 -19.54 0.49
CA LEU A 162 12.62 -19.42 1.71
C LEU A 162 11.89 -20.06 2.88
N ASN A 163 10.57 -19.79 3.01
CA ASN A 163 9.78 -20.27 4.14
C ASN A 163 8.29 -20.27 3.84
N ASN A 164 7.56 -21.20 4.48
CA ASN A 164 6.10 -21.24 4.53
C ASN A 164 5.69 -21.21 6.00
N ILE A 165 4.92 -20.20 6.39
CA ILE A 165 4.63 -19.91 7.80
C ILE A 165 3.12 -19.98 7.99
N HIS A 166 2.66 -20.86 8.87
CA HIS A 166 1.24 -20.95 9.21
C HIS A 166 0.88 -19.87 10.25
N VAL A 167 0.49 -18.70 9.79
CA VAL A 167 0.24 -17.50 10.61
C VAL A 167 -1.12 -17.57 11.29
N PHE A 168 -2.16 -17.99 10.56
CA PHE A 168 -3.53 -18.03 11.06
C PHE A 168 -4.19 -19.35 10.76
N LYS A 169 -5.25 -19.69 11.51
CA LYS A 169 -6.16 -20.78 11.14
C LYS A 169 -7.16 -20.39 10.05
N ALA A 170 -7.33 -19.08 9.83
CA ALA A 170 -8.21 -18.49 8.83
C ALA A 170 -7.41 -17.86 7.69
N GLU A 171 -8.09 -17.35 6.67
CA GLU A 171 -7.45 -16.73 5.52
C GLU A 171 -6.70 -15.44 5.88
N ILE A 172 -5.61 -15.18 5.16
CA ILE A 172 -4.87 -13.92 5.22
C ILE A 172 -5.64 -12.91 4.35
N ASN A 173 -5.80 -11.70 4.86
CA ASN A 173 -6.48 -10.59 4.17
C ASN A 173 -5.53 -9.43 3.85
N TYR A 174 -4.38 -9.36 4.52
CA TYR A 174 -3.39 -8.31 4.24
C TYR A 174 -1.98 -8.78 4.55
N VAL A 175 -1.04 -8.45 3.67
CA VAL A 175 0.41 -8.63 3.85
C VAL A 175 1.10 -7.30 3.55
N GLN A 176 2.03 -6.88 4.41
CA GLN A 176 2.79 -5.66 4.20
C GLN A 176 4.17 -5.77 4.86
N PHE A 177 5.23 -5.55 4.09
CA PHE A 177 6.56 -5.31 4.62
C PHE A 177 6.70 -3.89 5.16
N SER A 178 7.55 -3.74 6.17
CA SER A 178 8.08 -2.44 6.55
C SER A 178 9.00 -1.89 5.46
N GLN A 179 9.28 -0.59 5.50
CA GLN A 179 10.08 0.06 4.45
C GLN A 179 11.49 -0.54 4.34
N SER A 180 12.12 -0.89 5.48
CA SER A 180 13.43 -1.54 5.50
C SER A 180 13.38 -3.05 5.21
N GLY A 181 12.19 -3.64 5.12
CA GLY A 181 12.02 -5.08 4.96
C GLY A 181 12.34 -5.91 6.20
N ARG A 182 12.65 -5.29 7.34
CA ARG A 182 12.97 -6.01 8.60
C ARG A 182 11.75 -6.55 9.32
N LEU A 183 10.56 -6.01 9.06
CA LEU A 183 9.31 -6.49 9.64
C LEU A 183 8.31 -6.82 8.55
N ILE A 184 7.42 -7.75 8.86
CA ILE A 184 6.24 -8.07 8.06
C ILE A 184 5.00 -8.08 8.93
N ALA A 185 4.00 -7.32 8.51
CA ALA A 185 2.67 -7.27 9.11
C ALA A 185 1.70 -8.13 8.31
N ILE A 186 0.92 -8.92 9.02
CA ILE A 186 -0.01 -9.88 8.45
C ILE A 186 -1.33 -9.77 9.20
N LEU A 187 -2.42 -9.63 8.46
CA LEU A 187 -3.75 -9.53 9.02
C LEU A 187 -4.65 -10.65 8.48
N GLY A 188 -5.36 -11.35 9.37
CA GLY A 188 -6.31 -12.39 9.01
C GLY A 188 -7.75 -11.89 8.86
N GLU A 189 -8.53 -12.52 7.98
CA GLU A 189 -9.90 -12.13 7.61
C GLU A 189 -10.89 -12.16 8.80
N ASN A 190 -10.88 -13.25 9.57
CA ASN A 190 -11.90 -13.49 10.61
C ASN A 190 -11.47 -13.08 12.02
N VAL A 191 -10.23 -12.62 12.19
CA VAL A 191 -9.61 -12.59 13.52
C VAL A 191 -9.43 -11.19 14.09
N ASN A 192 -9.68 -10.12 13.30
CA ASN A 192 -9.32 -8.75 13.71
C ASN A 192 -7.89 -8.69 14.27
N LEU A 193 -7.01 -9.61 13.86
CA LEU A 193 -5.75 -9.90 14.53
C LEU A 193 -4.63 -9.56 13.57
N LEU A 194 -3.89 -8.55 13.96
CA LEU A 194 -2.66 -8.14 13.33
C LEU A 194 -1.52 -8.89 14.01
N ARG A 195 -0.69 -9.55 13.22
CA ARG A 195 0.57 -10.12 13.69
C ARG A 195 1.73 -9.47 12.96
N VAL A 196 2.80 -9.20 13.68
CA VAL A 196 4.02 -8.63 13.15
C VAL A 196 5.17 -9.57 13.46
N TYR A 197 5.92 -9.95 12.44
CA TYR A 197 7.09 -10.82 12.55
C TYR A 197 8.34 -10.07 12.13
N SER A 198 9.46 -10.42 12.75
CA SER A 198 10.78 -10.04 12.24
C SER A 198 11.12 -10.82 10.98
N PHE A 199 11.89 -10.22 10.10
CA PHE A 199 12.39 -10.82 8.88
C PHE A 199 13.91 -10.65 8.83
N PRO A 200 14.70 -11.69 8.47
CA PRO A 200 14.28 -13.00 7.96
C PRO A 200 14.06 -14.08 9.05
N LYS A 201 14.10 -13.74 10.34
CA LYS A 201 14.06 -14.75 11.43
C LYS A 201 12.66 -15.31 11.71
N PHE A 202 11.60 -14.57 11.39
CA PHE A 202 10.21 -14.92 11.69
C PHE A 202 9.89 -15.09 13.17
N GLU A 203 10.58 -14.34 14.02
CA GLU A 203 10.20 -14.21 15.43
C GLU A 203 9.00 -13.26 15.51
N GLU A 204 7.93 -13.68 16.19
CA GLU A 204 6.76 -12.82 16.43
C GLU A 204 7.16 -11.66 17.33
N ILE A 205 6.99 -10.44 16.83
CA ILE A 205 7.31 -9.19 17.52
C ILE A 205 6.09 -8.66 18.26
N ALA A 206 4.92 -8.74 17.62
CA ALA A 206 3.69 -8.23 18.20
C ALA A 206 2.45 -8.94 17.66
N THR A 207 1.42 -9.00 18.51
CA THR A 207 0.07 -9.43 18.14
C THR A 207 -0.92 -8.42 18.72
N ALA A 208 -1.83 -7.89 17.89
CA ALA A 208 -2.77 -6.85 18.28
C ALA A 208 -4.18 -7.09 17.70
N TYR A 209 -5.21 -6.84 18.51
CA TYR A 209 -6.60 -6.87 18.07
C TYR A 209 -7.02 -5.48 17.56
N VAL A 210 -7.25 -5.35 16.25
CA VAL A 210 -7.52 -4.07 15.56
C VAL A 210 -9.01 -3.78 15.32
N TYR A 211 -9.90 -4.70 15.72
CA TYR A 211 -11.37 -4.56 15.71
C TYR A 211 -11.93 -3.95 14.40
N LEU A 212 -11.74 -4.66 13.29
CA LEU A 212 -12.09 -4.28 11.92
C LEU A 212 -13.35 -5.00 11.38
N THR A 213 -14.24 -5.47 12.26
CA THR A 213 -15.45 -6.21 11.87
C THR A 213 -16.27 -5.43 10.84
N ASP A 214 -16.59 -6.08 9.71
CA ASP A 214 -17.33 -5.55 8.56
C ASP A 214 -16.69 -4.33 7.88
N GLN A 215 -15.35 -4.27 7.83
CA GLN A 215 -14.61 -3.17 7.23
C GLN A 215 -13.59 -3.65 6.20
N SER A 216 -13.66 -3.08 5.00
CA SER A 216 -12.57 -3.21 4.03
C SER A 216 -11.40 -2.32 4.45
N ILE A 217 -10.21 -2.89 4.47
CA ILE A 217 -8.97 -2.15 4.73
C ILE A 217 -8.56 -1.45 3.45
N ASN A 218 -8.22 -0.17 3.54
CA ASN A 218 -7.74 0.59 2.39
C ASN A 218 -6.21 0.55 2.32
N SER A 219 -5.53 0.72 3.47
CA SER A 219 -4.07 0.65 3.56
C SER A 219 -3.60 0.16 4.93
N LEU A 220 -2.39 -0.40 4.95
CA LEU A 220 -1.62 -0.72 6.14
C LEU A 220 -0.20 -0.20 5.92
N THR A 221 0.30 0.66 6.81
CA THR A 221 1.60 1.34 6.63
C THR A 221 2.40 1.36 7.93
N PHE A 222 3.66 0.93 7.86
CA PHE A 222 4.61 1.13 8.96
C PHE A 222 5.09 2.58 9.01
N ASN A 223 5.32 3.12 10.20
CA ASN A 223 6.12 4.34 10.33
C ASN A 223 7.60 4.07 9.99
N ALA A 224 8.39 5.14 9.84
CA ALA A 224 9.79 5.00 9.45
C ALA A 224 10.69 4.35 10.51
N THR A 225 10.33 4.45 11.80
CA THR A 225 11.05 3.77 12.89
C THR A 225 10.59 2.33 13.09
N GLU A 226 9.57 1.88 12.35
CA GLU A 226 9.00 0.53 12.39
C GLU A 226 8.47 0.12 13.77
N THR A 227 8.06 1.11 14.55
CA THR A 227 7.50 0.95 15.90
C THR A 227 5.99 1.03 15.91
N THR A 228 5.39 1.59 14.86
CA THR A 228 3.94 1.72 14.73
C THR A 228 3.43 1.29 13.36
N ILE A 229 2.19 0.80 13.33
CA ILE A 229 1.44 0.52 12.11
C ILE A 229 0.19 1.39 12.09
N ILE A 230 -0.08 1.99 10.94
CA ILE A 230 -1.32 2.70 10.64
C ILE A 230 -2.18 1.82 9.76
N ILE A 231 -3.46 1.69 10.10
CA ILE A 231 -4.48 1.00 9.31
C ILE A 231 -5.58 2.00 8.97
N THR A 232 -5.87 2.14 7.68
CA THR A 232 -7.04 2.89 7.18
C THR A 232 -8.10 1.92 6.71
N THR A 233 -9.38 2.24 6.92
CA THR A 233 -10.50 1.40 6.51
C THR A 233 -11.53 2.21 5.74
N SER A 234 -12.55 1.54 5.21
CA SER A 234 -13.71 2.21 4.59
C SER A 234 -14.62 2.97 5.58
N LYS A 235 -14.33 2.91 6.87
CA LYS A 235 -14.96 3.74 7.90
C LYS A 235 -14.20 5.05 8.08
N ASN A 236 -14.82 6.01 8.75
CA ASN A 236 -14.21 7.32 8.97
C ASN A 236 -13.27 7.30 10.19
N PHE A 237 -12.36 6.33 10.29
CA PHE A 237 -11.35 6.35 11.34
C PHE A 237 -10.05 5.72 10.89
N ILE A 238 -8.98 6.06 11.60
CA ILE A 238 -7.66 5.44 11.47
C ILE A 238 -7.39 4.64 12.73
N THR A 239 -6.78 3.46 12.58
CA THR A 239 -6.26 2.69 13.71
C THR A 239 -4.74 2.76 13.70
N VAL A 240 -4.15 3.16 14.82
CA VAL A 240 -2.69 3.13 15.02
C VAL A 240 -2.37 2.06 16.04
N VAL A 241 -1.45 1.17 15.69
CA VAL A 241 -0.92 0.13 16.57
C VAL A 241 0.52 0.49 16.93
N ASP A 242 0.83 0.68 18.21
CA ASP A 242 2.15 1.08 18.72
C ASP A 242 2.79 -0.03 19.56
N PHE A 243 3.85 -0.65 19.04
CA PHE A 243 4.50 -1.81 19.64
C PHE A 243 5.44 -1.47 20.80
N ASN A 244 5.72 -0.18 21.05
CA ASN A 244 6.55 0.22 22.19
C ASN A 244 5.78 0.22 23.51
N LYS A 245 4.45 0.19 23.45
CA LYS A 245 3.61 0.15 24.65
C LYS A 245 3.63 -1.25 25.25
N LYS A 246 3.57 -1.35 26.58
CA LYS A 246 3.80 -2.61 27.31
C LYS A 246 2.52 -3.43 27.59
N ALA A 247 1.33 -2.86 27.40
CA ALA A 247 0.06 -3.49 27.77
C ALA A 247 -0.88 -3.61 26.56
N THR A 248 -1.44 -4.81 26.32
CA THR A 248 -2.16 -5.23 25.09
C THR A 248 -3.28 -4.29 24.63
N ASP A 249 -3.94 -3.62 25.57
CA ASP A 249 -5.07 -2.74 25.28
C ASP A 249 -4.63 -1.29 24.97
N GLU A 250 -3.41 -0.89 25.34
CA GLU A 250 -2.87 0.43 25.04
C GLU A 250 -2.18 0.51 23.67
N PHE A 251 -1.90 -0.65 23.05
CA PHE A 251 -1.26 -0.73 21.73
C PHE A 251 -2.10 -0.06 20.65
N VAL A 252 -3.43 -0.09 20.77
CA VAL A 252 -4.33 0.28 19.68
C VAL A 252 -5.05 1.58 20.00
N THR A 253 -4.80 2.61 19.20
CA THR A 253 -5.50 3.90 19.29
C THR A 253 -6.34 4.12 18.04
N LYS A 254 -7.60 4.54 18.23
CA LYS A 254 -8.52 4.88 17.15
C LYS A 254 -8.71 6.38 17.04
N PHE A 255 -8.87 6.82 15.81
CA PHE A 255 -8.83 8.20 15.43
C PHE A 255 -9.98 8.51 14.49
N ASP A 256 -11.05 9.10 15.03
CA ASP A 256 -12.21 9.45 14.23
C ASP A 256 -11.89 10.62 13.28
N LEU A 257 -12.28 10.43 12.03
CA LEU A 257 -12.16 11.38 10.94
C LEU A 257 -13.54 11.87 10.53
N ILE A 258 -13.57 13.06 9.94
CA ILE A 258 -14.78 13.56 9.29
C ILE A 258 -15.01 12.84 7.95
N HIS A 259 -13.92 12.39 7.29
CA HIS A 259 -13.93 11.81 5.95
C HIS A 259 -13.25 10.43 5.92
N LYS A 260 -13.67 9.57 4.99
CA LYS A 260 -13.13 8.21 4.81
C LYS A 260 -11.66 8.25 4.36
N PRO A 261 -10.69 7.76 5.15
CA PRO A 261 -9.29 7.74 4.76
C PRO A 261 -9.05 6.64 3.71
N ILE A 262 -8.36 6.96 2.63
CA ILE A 262 -7.83 5.94 1.70
C ILE A 262 -6.45 5.50 2.16
N TYR A 263 -5.60 6.46 2.52
CA TYR A 263 -4.22 6.18 2.87
C TYR A 263 -3.75 7.09 4.00
N ALA A 264 -2.88 6.56 4.86
CA ALA A 264 -2.21 7.34 5.88
C ALA A 264 -0.74 6.90 6.06
N THR A 265 0.10 7.85 6.46
CA THR A 265 1.52 7.63 6.75
C THR A 265 1.99 8.55 7.87
N PHE A 266 3.09 8.19 8.52
CA PHE A 266 3.85 9.13 9.34
C PHE A 266 4.89 9.85 8.48
N ASP A 267 5.06 11.14 8.71
CA ASP A 267 6.22 11.87 8.23
C ASP A 267 7.42 11.64 9.14
N ILE A 268 8.58 11.43 8.52
CA ILE A 268 9.80 11.03 9.21
C ILE A 268 10.46 12.18 9.98
N TYR A 269 10.16 13.43 9.60
CA TYR A 269 10.80 14.61 10.17
C TYR A 269 9.95 15.32 11.21
N SER A 270 8.64 15.38 10.99
CA SER A 270 7.72 16.14 11.84
C SER A 270 7.01 15.28 12.88
N ASN A 271 7.22 13.95 12.89
CA ASN A 271 6.46 13.02 13.73
C ASN A 271 4.96 13.29 13.63
N CYS A 272 4.46 13.54 12.42
CA CYS A 272 3.06 13.85 12.16
C CYS A 272 2.44 12.72 11.34
N LEU A 273 1.21 12.36 11.68
CA LEU A 273 0.39 11.47 10.88
C LEU A 273 -0.32 12.29 9.80
N TYR A 274 -0.10 11.91 8.55
CA TYR A 274 -0.77 12.47 7.38
C TYR A 274 -1.75 11.44 6.82
N SER A 275 -2.93 11.90 6.40
CA SER A 275 -3.94 11.05 5.77
C SER A 275 -4.59 11.76 4.60
N ILE A 276 -4.98 11.00 3.59
CA ILE A 276 -5.74 11.47 2.43
C ILE A 276 -7.07 10.74 2.40
N SER A 277 -8.17 11.48 2.37
CA SER A 277 -9.51 10.90 2.26
C SER A 277 -9.95 10.62 0.83
N GLN A 278 -10.99 9.79 0.68
CA GLN A 278 -11.58 9.44 -0.61
C GLN A 278 -12.10 10.62 -1.41
N ASP A 279 -12.44 11.72 -0.75
CA ASP A 279 -12.90 12.95 -1.38
C ASP A 279 -11.82 14.03 -1.52
N GLY A 280 -10.56 13.63 -1.40
CA GLY A 280 -9.43 14.52 -1.63
C GLY A 280 -9.19 15.52 -0.52
N ARG A 281 -9.47 15.20 0.74
CA ARG A 281 -9.05 16.04 1.85
C ARG A 281 -7.80 15.48 2.52
N GLY A 282 -6.87 16.38 2.82
CA GLY A 282 -5.67 16.08 3.57
C GLY A 282 -5.88 16.37 5.05
N PHE A 283 -5.45 15.44 5.88
CA PHE A 283 -5.47 15.58 7.33
C PHE A 283 -4.06 15.45 7.88
N LYS A 284 -3.76 16.24 8.90
CA LYS A 284 -2.49 16.19 9.64
C LYS A 284 -2.79 16.11 11.13
N VAL A 285 -2.13 15.22 11.84
CA VAL A 285 -2.15 15.14 13.30
C VAL A 285 -0.74 15.04 13.83
N ASP A 286 -0.38 15.93 14.75
CA ASP A 286 0.90 15.87 15.43
C ASP A 286 0.92 14.67 16.40
N ALA A 287 1.97 13.84 16.38
CA ALA A 287 2.02 12.61 17.19
C ALA A 287 1.97 12.84 18.70
N GLU A 288 2.36 14.01 19.19
CA GLU A 288 2.17 14.37 20.61
C GLU A 288 0.69 14.43 20.99
N ASN A 289 -0.18 14.77 20.04
CA ASN A 289 -1.63 14.80 20.21
C ASN A 289 -2.31 13.46 19.87
N VAL A 290 -1.59 12.51 19.27
CA VAL A 290 -2.11 11.14 19.00
C VAL A 290 -2.44 10.43 20.33
N ALA A 291 -1.73 10.73 21.41
CA ALA A 291 -2.04 10.19 22.75
C ALA A 291 -3.31 10.77 23.39
N HIS A 292 -3.73 11.97 22.97
CA HIS A 292 -4.88 12.67 23.54
C HIS A 292 -5.94 12.79 22.45
N ALA A 293 -6.85 11.82 22.34
CA ALA A 293 -7.94 11.66 21.36
C ALA A 293 -8.67 12.96 20.92
N ALA A 294 -7.96 13.86 20.25
CA ALA A 294 -8.42 15.17 19.84
C ALA A 294 -8.84 15.07 18.38
N LEU A 295 -9.96 15.72 18.07
CA LEU A 295 -10.55 15.78 16.73
C LEU A 295 -9.52 16.20 15.67
N TYR A 296 -9.47 15.47 14.56
CA TYR A 296 -8.63 15.79 13.41
C TYR A 296 -9.00 17.17 12.86
N LYS A 297 -7.99 18.04 12.75
CA LYS A 297 -8.14 19.28 11.99
C LYS A 297 -7.87 18.98 10.52
N GLU A 298 -8.82 19.37 9.66
CA GLU A 298 -8.61 19.40 8.22
C GLU A 298 -7.41 20.31 7.93
N ALA A 299 -6.39 19.77 7.26
CA ALA A 299 -5.16 20.50 6.99
C ALA A 299 -5.22 21.22 5.64
N TYR A 300 -5.79 20.57 4.63
CA TYR A 300 -5.95 21.13 3.30
C TYR A 300 -7.01 20.34 2.49
N VAL A 301 -7.54 20.97 1.44
CA VAL A 301 -8.43 20.34 0.47
C VAL A 301 -7.68 20.22 -0.86
N ILE A 302 -7.56 18.98 -1.36
CA ILE A 302 -7.09 18.64 -2.71
C ILE A 302 -8.29 18.83 -3.65
N GLN A 303 -8.75 20.07 -3.80
CA GLN A 303 -9.69 20.41 -4.85
C GLN A 303 -9.11 21.56 -5.65
N ASP A 304 -9.26 21.45 -6.96
CA ASP A 304 -8.99 22.57 -7.86
C ASP A 304 -10.02 23.65 -7.52
N LYS A 305 -9.54 24.90 -7.39
CA LYS A 305 -10.41 26.03 -7.68
C LYS A 305 -10.67 26.09 -9.18
#